data_AF-A0A916C6I0-F1
#
_entry.id   AF-A0A916C6I0-F1
#
_cell.length_a   1.000
_cell.length_b   1.000
_cell.length_c   1.000
_cell.angle_alpha   90.00
_cell.angle_beta   90.00
_cell.angle_gamma   90.00
#
_symmetry.space_group_name_H-M   'P 1'
#
loop_
_entity.id
_entity.type
_entity.pdbx_description
1 polymer ?
#
loop_
_entity_poly.entity_id
_entity_poly.type
_entity_poly.pdbx_seq_one_letter_code
_entity_poly.pdbx_strand_id
1 'polypeptide(L)'
;MSTLSPQVAELKDLRDRRDAKLYPIVRDFKPAWILDVSVNAQRQELVFDLIYRPYAGRGWIKRRYRYDGEVDVLHYNGELEFLESELAQLPETAMIK
;
A
#
# COMPACT_ATOMS: atom_id res chain seq x y z
N MET A 1 -6.62 -11.07 27.21
CA MET A 1 -6.87 -10.34 25.94
C MET A 1 -5.79 -9.27 25.83
N SER A 2 -4.84 -9.42 24.90
CA SER A 2 -3.82 -8.37 24.71
C SER A 2 -4.47 -7.15 24.10
N THR A 3 -4.66 -6.11 24.91
CA THR A 3 -5.06 -4.78 24.44
C THR A 3 -3.84 -4.17 23.75
N LEU A 4 -3.92 -3.97 22.43
CA LEU A 4 -2.93 -3.21 21.70
C LEU A 4 -2.77 -1.83 22.35
N SER A 5 -1.56 -1.26 22.35
CA SER A 5 -1.41 0.12 22.78
C SER A 5 -2.22 1.03 21.85
N PRO A 6 -2.75 2.18 22.34
CA PRO A 6 -3.58 3.07 21.53
C PRO A 6 -2.96 3.45 20.19
N GLN A 7 -1.65 3.72 20.19
CA GLN A 7 -0.87 4.06 18.99
C GLN A 7 -0.86 2.94 17.94
N VAL A 8 -0.78 1.68 18.39
CA VAL A 8 -0.81 0.52 17.48
C VAL A 8 -2.22 0.30 16.91
N ALA A 9 -3.25 0.56 17.71
CA ALA A 9 -4.63 0.50 17.24
C ALA A 9 -4.93 1.59 16.20
N GLU A 10 -4.48 2.83 16.44
CA GLU A 10 -4.63 3.95 15.50
C GLU A 10 -3.90 3.69 14.17
N LEU A 11 -2.68 3.17 14.22
CA LEU A 11 -1.95 2.83 13.00
C LEU A 11 -2.63 1.70 12.23
N LYS A 12 -3.19 0.71 12.94
CA LYS A 12 -3.95 -0.36 12.29
C LYS A 12 -5.18 0.20 11.59
N ASP A 13 -5.96 1.05 12.25
CA ASP A 13 -7.13 1.71 11.65
C ASP A 13 -6.75 2.49 10.40
N LEU A 14 -5.68 3.28 10.46
CA LEU A 14 -5.22 4.07 9.33
C LEU A 14 -4.84 3.20 8.12
N ARG A 15 -4.18 2.06 8.35
CA ARG A 15 -3.86 1.08 7.30
C ARG A 15 -5.10 0.39 6.76
N ASP A 16 -6.06 0.01 7.62
CA ASP A 16 -7.31 -0.62 7.21
C ASP A 16 -8.11 0.31 6.28
N ARG A 17 -8.17 1.62 6.58
CA ARG A 17 -8.85 2.62 5.74
C ARG A 17 -8.13 2.82 4.41
N ARG A 18 -6.80 2.91 4.40
CA ARG A 18 -5.99 2.91 3.17
C ARG A 18 -6.31 1.69 2.30
N ASP A 19 -6.33 0.51 2.89
CA ASP A 19 -6.52 -0.75 2.15
C ASP A 19 -7.92 -0.82 1.53
N ALA A 20 -8.94 -0.34 2.24
CA ALA A 20 -10.30 -0.19 1.70
C ALA A 20 -10.34 0.74 0.48
N LYS A 21 -9.60 1.86 0.51
CA LYS A 21 -9.49 2.77 -0.65
C LYS A 21 -8.70 2.20 -1.80
N LEU A 22 -7.69 1.40 -1.50
CA LEU A 22 -6.84 0.79 -2.51
C LEU A 22 -7.54 -0.38 -3.21
N TYR A 23 -8.46 -1.07 -2.53
CA TYR A 23 -9.13 -2.28 -3.00
C TYR A 23 -9.68 -2.19 -4.45
N PRO A 24 -10.45 -1.15 -4.85
CA PRO A 24 -10.96 -1.05 -6.22
C PRO A 24 -9.86 -0.94 -7.28
N ILE A 25 -8.68 -0.45 -6.90
CA ILE A 25 -7.52 -0.34 -7.79
C ILE A 25 -6.85 -1.70 -7.96
N VAL A 26 -6.68 -2.46 -6.88
CA VAL A 26 -5.81 -3.67 -6.88
C VAL A 26 -6.54 -4.99 -7.09
N ARG A 27 -7.86 -5.05 -6.87
CA ARG A 27 -8.62 -6.32 -6.87
C ARG A 27 -8.46 -7.12 -8.16
N ASP A 28 -8.32 -6.43 -9.29
CA ASP A 28 -8.25 -7.03 -10.63
C ASP A 28 -6.79 -7.24 -11.09
N PHE A 29 -5.81 -6.78 -10.30
CA PHE A 29 -4.39 -6.81 -10.65
C PHE A 29 -3.54 -7.55 -9.63
N LYS A 30 -3.99 -8.75 -9.26
CA LYS A 30 -3.24 -9.65 -8.37
C LYS A 30 -2.26 -10.53 -9.18
N PRO A 31 -1.08 -10.86 -8.61
CA PRO A 31 -0.63 -10.49 -7.26
C PRO A 31 -0.15 -9.04 -7.18
N ALA A 32 -0.26 -8.45 -5.99
CA ALA A 32 0.14 -7.09 -5.69
C ALA A 32 0.73 -6.98 -4.27
N TRP A 33 1.62 -6.01 -4.05
CA TRP A 33 2.30 -5.78 -2.77
C TRP A 33 2.20 -4.31 -2.34
N ILE A 34 2.05 -4.08 -1.04
CA ILE A 34 2.07 -2.75 -0.42
C ILE A 34 3.31 -2.63 0.47
N LEU A 35 4.21 -1.72 0.14
CA LEU A 35 5.39 -1.41 0.94
C LEU A 35 5.23 -0.05 1.61
N ASP A 36 5.17 -0.01 2.94
CA ASP A 36 5.16 1.25 3.67
C ASP A 36 6.49 1.98 3.49
N VAL A 37 6.43 3.24 3.07
CA VAL A 37 7.60 4.12 2.90
C VAL A 37 7.72 5.06 4.10
N SER A 38 6.62 5.69 4.50
CA SER A 38 6.58 6.49 5.72
C SER A 38 5.18 6.50 6.33
N VAL A 39 5.14 6.65 7.66
CA VAL A 39 3.93 6.71 8.46
C VAL A 39 4.01 7.95 9.34
N ASN A 40 3.01 8.80 9.28
CA ASN A 40 2.83 9.91 10.21
C ASN A 40 1.45 9.79 10.86
N ALA A 41 1.40 9.10 12.00
CA ALA A 41 0.15 8.88 12.73
C ALA A 41 -0.47 10.20 13.24
N GLN A 42 0.35 11.19 13.61
CA GLN A 42 -0.15 12.49 14.09
C GLN A 42 -0.91 13.26 13.00
N ARG A 43 -0.47 13.14 11.74
CA ARG A 43 -1.10 13.76 10.57
C ARG A 43 -2.03 12.80 9.82
N GLN A 44 -2.23 11.59 10.34
CA GLN A 44 -2.94 10.50 9.66
C GLN A 44 -2.47 10.27 8.20
N GLU A 45 -1.18 10.41 7.92
CA GLU A 45 -0.63 10.23 6.57
C GLU A 45 0.14 8.90 6.45
N LEU A 46 -0.08 8.19 5.34
CA LEU A 46 0.75 7.04 4.93
C LEU A 46 1.31 7.30 3.54
N VAL A 47 2.62 7.17 3.37
CA VAL A 47 3.24 7.06 2.05
C VAL A 47 3.64 5.61 1.83
N PHE A 48 3.26 5.04 0.69
CA PHE A 48 3.53 3.64 0.38
C PHE A 48 3.74 3.44 -1.11
N ASP A 49 4.43 2.36 -1.45
CA ASP A 49 4.61 1.88 -2.81
C ASP A 49 3.69 0.66 -3.05
N LEU A 50 2.91 0.71 -4.12
CA LEU A 50 2.11 -0.40 -4.62
C LEU A 50 2.85 -1.04 -5.80
N ILE A 51 3.23 -2.30 -5.68
CA ILE A 51 3.81 -3.08 -6.78
C ILE A 51 2.76 -4.01 -7.35
N TYR A 52 2.51 -3.94 -8.65
CA TYR A 52 1.52 -4.79 -9.31
C TYR A 52 1.72 -4.83 -10.84
N ARG A 53 0.99 -5.71 -11.52
CA ARG A 53 0.97 -5.83 -12.98
C ARG A 53 -0.38 -5.36 -13.55
N PRO A 54 -0.45 -4.21 -14.24
CA PRO A 54 -1.73 -3.60 -14.64
C PRO A 54 -2.49 -4.33 -15.75
N TYR A 55 -1.81 -5.09 -16.60
CA TYR A 55 -2.44 -5.96 -17.60
C TYR A 55 -1.43 -6.96 -18.14
N ALA A 56 -1.94 -8.04 -18.73
CA ALA A 56 -1.12 -9.07 -19.36
C ALA A 56 -0.22 -8.45 -20.45
N GLY A 57 1.07 -8.78 -20.44
CA GLY A 57 2.05 -8.24 -21.38
C GLY A 57 2.73 -6.94 -20.95
N ARG A 58 2.18 -6.16 -20.01
CA ARG A 58 2.93 -5.05 -19.38
C ARG A 58 3.94 -5.61 -18.38
N GLY A 59 5.08 -4.94 -18.20
CA GLY A 59 5.98 -5.20 -17.08
C GLY A 59 5.36 -4.86 -15.72
N TRP A 60 6.06 -5.23 -14.66
CA TRP A 60 5.71 -4.82 -13.31
C TRP A 60 5.95 -3.33 -13.13
N ILE A 61 5.11 -2.70 -12.31
CA ILE A 61 5.28 -1.29 -11.95
C ILE A 61 5.31 -1.13 -10.45
N LYS A 62 5.98 -0.08 -10.00
CA LYS A 62 5.95 0.42 -8.63
C LYS A 62 5.32 1.80 -8.65
N ARG A 63 4.15 1.93 -8.04
CA ARG A 63 3.38 3.17 -7.98
C ARG A 63 3.39 3.73 -6.57
N ARG A 64 3.79 4.99 -6.42
CA ARG A 64 3.82 5.67 -5.13
C ARG A 64 2.51 6.39 -4.86
N TYR A 65 1.97 6.19 -3.67
CA TYR A 65 0.80 6.88 -3.17
C TYR A 65 1.09 7.57 -1.83
N ARG A 66 0.36 8.66 -1.59
CA ARG A 66 0.11 9.17 -0.24
C ARG A 66 -1.36 8.99 0.09
N TYR A 67 -1.66 8.25 1.15
CA TYR A 67 -2.98 8.25 1.77
C TYR A 67 -3.04 9.36 2.83
N ASP A 68 -4.04 10.21 2.71
CA ASP A 68 -4.43 11.20 3.70
C ASP A 68 -5.67 10.68 4.43
N GLY A 69 -5.50 10.31 5.70
CA GLY A 69 -6.55 9.76 6.54
C GLY A 69 -7.48 10.81 7.14
N GLU A 70 -7.12 12.09 7.16
CA GLU A 70 -8.03 13.14 7.66
C GLU A 70 -9.19 13.35 6.68
N VAL A 71 -8.89 13.32 5.37
CA VAL A 71 -9.88 13.51 4.30
C VAL A 71 -10.20 12.24 3.51
N ASP A 72 -9.58 11.12 3.85
CA ASP A 72 -9.81 9.80 3.25
C ASP A 72 -9.55 9.78 1.72
N VAL A 73 -8.38 10.30 1.32
CA VAL A 73 -7.96 10.48 -0.09
C VAL A 73 -6.64 9.76 -0.39
N LEU A 74 -6.58 9.08 -1.55
CA LEU A 74 -5.34 8.57 -2.14
C LEU A 74 -4.80 9.54 -3.20
N HIS A 75 -3.63 10.10 -2.95
CA HIS A 75 -2.89 10.93 -3.89
C HIS A 75 -1.86 10.10 -4.65
N TYR A 76 -1.92 10.13 -5.98
CA TYR A 76 -0.90 9.55 -6.84
C TYR A 76 0.36 10.45 -6.86
N ASN A 77 1.50 9.87 -6.54
CA ASN A 77 2.78 10.59 -6.44
C ASN A 77 3.82 10.13 -7.46
N GLY A 78 3.45 9.29 -8.42
CA GLY A 78 4.33 8.82 -9.48
C GLY A 78 4.35 7.31 -9.65
N GLU A 79 4.98 6.86 -10.73
CA GLU A 79 5.11 5.48 -11.13
C GLU A 79 6.49 5.27 -11.76
N LEU A 80 7.09 4.12 -11.47
CA LEU A 80 8.33 3.64 -12.07
C LEU A 80 8.14 2.19 -12.54
N GLU A 81 8.94 1.78 -13.51
CA GLU A 81 9.07 0.36 -13.82
C GLU A 81 9.67 -0.40 -12.62
N PHE A 82 9.23 -1.64 -12.44
CA PHE A 82 9.75 -2.55 -11.43
C PHE A 82 10.24 -3.81 -12.13
N LEU A 83 11.44 -4.27 -11.78
CA LEU A 83 12.01 -5.43 -12.46
C LEU A 83 11.38 -6.72 -11.90
N GLU A 84 11.00 -7.63 -12.78
CA GLU A 84 10.43 -8.92 -12.37
C GLU A 84 11.38 -9.74 -11.48
N SER A 85 12.70 -9.62 -11.71
CA SER A 85 13.73 -10.24 -10.88
C SER A 85 13.76 -9.73 -9.43
N GLU A 86 13.17 -8.59 -9.13
CA GLU A 86 13.10 -8.02 -7.78
C GLU A 86 11.89 -8.54 -6.98
N LEU A 87 10.92 -9.21 -7.61
CA LEU A 87 9.73 -9.73 -6.92
C LEU A 87 10.08 -10.71 -5.80
N ALA A 88 11.12 -11.54 -6.00
CA ALA A 88 11.57 -12.52 -5.02
C ALA A 88 12.10 -11.87 -3.71
N GLN A 89 12.38 -10.57 -3.74
CA GLN A 89 12.84 -9.81 -2.58
C GLN A 89 11.68 -9.18 -1.80
N LEU A 90 10.46 -9.21 -2.34
CA LEU A 90 9.28 -8.64 -1.69
C LEU A 90 8.83 -9.55 -0.54
N PRO A 91 8.54 -8.99 0.64
CA PRO A 91 8.09 -9.77 1.77
C PRO A 91 6.67 -10.31 1.52
N GLU A 92 6.45 -11.59 1.84
CA GLU A 92 5.13 -12.22 1.73
C GLU A 92 4.07 -11.49 2.58
N THR A 93 4.49 -10.91 3.71
CA THR A 93 3.63 -10.12 4.60
C THR A 93 3.11 -8.83 3.98
N ALA A 94 3.76 -8.32 2.92
CA ALA A 94 3.32 -7.15 2.16
C ALA A 94 2.36 -7.50 1.01
N MET A 95 2.19 -8.79 0.71
CA MET A 95 1.32 -9.22 -0.37
C MET A 95 -0.15 -9.00 -0.01
N ILE A 96 -0.89 -8.35 -0.89
CA ILE A 96 -2.33 -8.14 -0.75
C ILE A 96 -3.03 -9.47 -0.98
N LYS A 97 -3.74 -9.97 0.05
CA LYS A 97 -4.49 -11.23 0.00
C LYS A 97 -5.80 -11.09 -0.77
#